data_AF-A0A933ATC4-F1
#
_entry.id   AF-A0A933ATC4-F1
#
_cell.length_a   1.000
_cell.length_b   1.000
_cell.length_c   1.000
_cell.angle_alpha   90.00
_cell.angle_beta   90.00
_cell.angle_gamma   90.00
#
_symmetry.space_group_name_H-M   'P 1'
#
loop_
_entity.id
_entity.type
_entity.pdbx_description
1 polymer ?
#
loop_
_entity_poly.entity_id
_entity_poly.type
_entity_poly.pdbx_seq_one_letter_code
_entity_poly.pdbx_strand_id
1 'polypeptide(L)' 'MRFWHLTREQVAAILNNPDDVTASRKGRQNSWKKTGKDWTRVTHVREAATTTVVTVTVTPRGPERKP' A
#
# COMPACT_ATOMS: atom_id res chain seq x y z
N MET A 1 13.60 15.25 -7.95
CA MET A 1 12.72 14.35 -7.16
C MET A 1 11.29 14.65 -7.52
N ARG A 2 10.45 13.64 -7.78
CA ARG A 2 9.02 13.83 -8.06
C ARG A 2 8.26 13.62 -6.74
N PHE A 3 7.56 14.65 -6.29
CA PHE A 3 6.72 14.55 -5.08
C PHE A 3 5.36 14.01 -5.49
N TRP A 4 4.96 12.87 -4.91
CA TRP A 4 3.62 12.34 -5.06
C TRP A 4 2.75 12.94 -3.96
N HIS A 5 1.75 13.74 -4.34
CA HIS A 5 0.77 14.29 -3.40
C HIS A 5 -0.28 13.21 -3.14
N LEU A 6 0.00 12.31 -2.20
CA LEU A 6 -0.99 11.37 -1.67
C LEU A 6 -1.59 11.95 -0.41
N THR A 7 -2.92 12.10 -0.39
CA THR A 7 -3.65 12.55 0.79
C THR A 7 -3.92 11.39 1.75
N ARG A 8 -4.28 11.71 2.99
CA ARG A 8 -4.66 10.70 3.99
C ARG A 8 -5.86 9.87 3.53
N GLU A 9 -6.82 10.51 2.88
CA GLU A 9 -8.05 9.90 2.37
C GLU A 9 -7.74 8.90 1.26
N GLN A 10 -6.80 9.22 0.38
CA GLN A 10 -6.34 8.30 -0.66
C GLN A 10 -5.66 7.06 -0.06
N VAL A 11 -4.80 7.25 0.95
CA VAL A 11 -4.16 6.12 1.65
C VAL A 11 -5.22 5.26 2.36
N ALA A 12 -6.20 5.87 3.01
CA ALA A 12 -7.30 5.16 3.66
C ALA A 12 -8.15 4.37 2.64
N ALA A 13 -8.45 4.95 1.48
CA ALA A 13 -9.18 4.27 0.41
C ALA A 13 -8.43 3.02 -0.09
N ILE A 14 -7.10 3.10 -0.22
CA ILE A 14 -6.26 1.95 -0.59
C ILE A 14 -6.27 0.86 0.49
N LEU A 15 -6.24 1.25 1.77
CA LEU A 15 -6.30 0.29 2.88
C LEU A 15 -7.67 -0.43 2.96
N ASN A 16 -8.75 0.30 2.67
CA ASN A 16 -10.12 -0.21 2.74
C ASN A 16 -10.50 -1.05 1.53
N ASN A 17 -10.01 -0.71 0.33
CA ASN A 17 -10.33 -1.41 -0.91
C ASN A 17 -9.10 -1.58 -1.82
N PRO A 18 -8.12 -2.40 -1.40
CA PRO A 18 -6.95 -2.70 -2.20
C PRO A 18 -7.31 -3.60 -3.39
N ASP A 19 -6.61 -3.42 -4.50
CA ASP A 19 -6.68 -4.34 -5.64
C ASP A 19 -5.94 -5.65 -5.34
N ASP A 20 -4.92 -5.59 -4.48
CA ASP A 20 -4.14 -6.75 -4.04
C ASP A 20 -3.57 -6.51 -2.63
N VAL A 21 -3.41 -7.59 -1.86
CA VAL A 21 -2.79 -7.56 -0.53
C VAL A 21 -1.71 -8.63 -0.46
N THR A 22 -0.47 -8.21 -0.26
CA THR A 22 0.65 -9.15 -0.07
C THR A 22 1.20 -9.09 1.35
N ALA A 23 1.56 -10.26 1.88
CA ALA A 23 2.29 -10.34 3.13
C ALA A 23 3.72 -9.81 2.94
N SER A 24 4.19 -9.04 3.90
CA SER A 24 5.59 -8.62 4.02
C SER A 24 6.24 -9.35 5.20
N ARG A 25 7.53 -9.09 5.43
CA ARG A 25 8.24 -9.65 6.58
C ARG A 25 7.74 -9.06 7.89
N LYS A 26 7.83 -9.83 8.98
CA LYS A 26 7.58 -9.39 10.37
C LYS A 26 6.14 -8.86 10.60
N GLY A 27 5.12 -9.57 10.13
CA GLY A 27 3.71 -9.23 10.41
C GLY A 27 3.17 -7.99 9.69
N ARG A 28 3.95 -7.40 8.77
CA ARG A 28 3.53 -6.29 7.92
C ARG A 28 2.72 -6.78 6.72
N GLN A 29 1.80 -5.95 6.26
CA GLN A 29 1.01 -6.17 5.06
C GLN A 29 1.23 -5.03 4.07
N ASN A 30 1.16 -5.34 2.79
CA ASN A 30 1.22 -4.37 1.71
C ASN A 30 -0.15 -4.35 1.02
N SER A 31 -0.88 -3.24 1.13
CA SER A 31 -2.07 -2.98 0.31
C SER A 31 -1.66 -2.30 -0.98
N TRP A 32 -2.10 -2.83 -2.11
CA TRP A 32 -1.76 -2.31 -3.43
C TRP A 32 -3.00 -1.75 -4.12
N LYS A 33 -2.83 -0.63 -4.83
CA LYS A 33 -3.84 -0.07 -5.71
C LYS A 33 -3.19 0.39 -7.01
N LYS A 34 -3.79 0.04 -8.15
CA LYS A 34 -3.33 0.48 -9.45
C LYS A 34 -4.05 1.77 -9.85
N THR A 35 -3.29 2.80 -10.23
CA THR A 35 -3.81 4.07 -10.73
C THR A 35 -3.15 4.37 -12.07
N GLY A 36 -3.88 4.12 -13.17
CA GLY A 36 -3.33 4.22 -14.52
C GLY A 36 -2.20 3.22 -14.74
N LYS A 37 -1.00 3.72 -15.03
CA LYS A 37 0.20 2.90 -15.25
C LYS A 37 0.99 2.58 -13.98
N ASP A 38 0.71 3.29 -12.89
CA ASP A 38 1.47 3.19 -11.66
C ASP A 38 0.70 2.40 -10.59
N TRP A 39 1.45 1.83 -9.66
CA TRP A 39 0.95 1.15 -8.48
C TRP A 39 1.31 1.95 -7.24
N THR A 40 0.35 2.10 -6.34
CA THR A 40 0.58 2.61 -4.99
C THR A 40 0.59 1.44 -4.01
N ARG A 41 1.71 1.27 -3.30
CA ARG A 41 1.88 0.30 -2.22
C ARG A 41 1.82 1.02 -0.88
N VAL A 42 0.91 0.57 -0.01
CA VAL A 42 0.81 1.01 1.38
C VAL A 42 1.24 -0.13 2.30
N THR A 43 2.46 -0.02 2.84
CA THR A 43 2.97 -0.95 3.85
C THR A 43 2.42 -0.54 5.21
N HIS A 44 1.75 -1.46 5.90
CA HIS A 44 1.12 -1.19 7.18
C HIS A 44 1.19 -2.38 8.14
N VAL A 45 0.95 -2.10 9.41
CA VAL A 45 0.73 -3.10 10.47
C VAL A 45 -0.65 -2.84 11.05
N ARG A 46 -1.43 -3.90 11.24
CA ARG A 46 -2.71 -3.84 11.95
C ARG A 46 -2.50 -4.32 13.39
N GLU A 47 -2.81 -3.47 14.35
CA GLU A 47 -2.73 -3.76 15.78
C GLU A 47 -4.10 -3.49 16.41
N ALA A 48 -4.83 -4.56 16.77
CA ALA A 48 -6.16 -4.51 17.39
C ALA A 48 -7.15 -3.53 16.73
N ALA A 49 -7.18 -2.26 17.16
CA ALA A 49 -8.06 -1.21 16.68
C ALA A 49 -7.40 -0.17 15.76
N THR A 50 -6.08 -0.25 15.56
CA THR A 50 -5.29 0.76 14.84
C THR A 50 -4.56 0.15 13.65
N THR A 51 -4.56 0.87 12.53
CA THR A 51 -3.69 0.55 11.39
C THR A 51 -2.60 1.60 11.29
N THR A 52 -1.34 1.18 11.47
CA THR A 52 -0.17 2.05 11.38
C THR A 52 0.43 1.92 9.98
N VAL A 53 0.41 3.01 9.22
CA VAL A 53 1.07 3.10 7.91
C VAL A 53 2.55 3.34 8.13
N VAL A 54 3.40 2.42 7.64
CA VAL A 54 4.85 2.48 7.78
C VAL A 54 5.46 3.23 6.60
N THR A 55 5.06 2.86 5.38
CA THR A 55 5.55 3.49 4.15
C THR A 55 4.48 3.47 3.07
N VAL A 56 4.51 4.53 2.25
CA VAL A 56 3.73 4.62 1.02
C VAL A 56 4.71 4.76 -0.14
N THR A 57 4.54 3.95 -1.19
CA THR A 57 5.43 3.95 -2.36
C THR A 57 4.59 3.98 -3.62
N VAL A 58 4.89 4.90 -4.54
CA VAL A 58 4.35 4.87 -5.91
C VAL A 58 5.43 4.34 -6.84
N THR A 59 5.09 3.30 -7.60
CA THR A 59 6.03 2.55 -8.44
C THR A 59 5.33 2.04 -9.70
N PRO A 60 5.99 1.98 -10.87
CA PRO A 60 5.41 1.36 -12.06
C PRO A 60 5.28 -0.17 -11.92
N ARG A 61 5.96 -0.80 -10.95
CA ARG A 61 5.94 -2.25 -10.74
C ARG A 61 4.87 -2.65 -9.72
N GLY A 62 4.05 -3.62 -10.08
CA GLY A 62 2.99 -4.17 -9.22
C GLY A 62 3.49 -5.15 -8.16
N PRO A 63 2.58 -5.79 -7.42
CA PRO A 63 2.92 -6.80 -6.42
C PRO A 63 3.66 -7.98 -7.04
N GLU A 64 4.81 -8.34 -6.47
CA GLU A 64 5.49 -9.60 -6.79
C GLU A 64 4.69 -10.74 -6.15
N ARG A 65 4.00 -11.51 -6.99
CA ARG A 65 3.42 -12.78 -6.56
C ARG A 65 4.56 -13.75 -6.33
N LYS A 66 4.84 -14.09 -5.08
CA LYS A 66 5.63 -15.30 -4.83
C LYS A 66 4.77 -16.51 -5.24
N PRO A 67 5.34 -17.46 -5.99
CA PRO A 67 4.66 -18.71 -6.33
C PRO A 67 4.33 -19.51 -5.06
#